data_AF-A0ABD3XLJ1-F1
#
_entry.id   AF-A0ABD3XLJ1-F1
#
_cell.length_a   1.000
_cell.length_b   1.000
_cell.length_c   1.000
_cell.angle_alpha   90.00
_cell.angle_beta   90.00
_cell.angle_gamma   90.00
#
_symmetry.space_group_name_H-M   'P 1'
#
loop_
_entity.id
_entity.type
_entity.pdbx_description
1 polymer ?
#
loop_
_entity_poly.entity_id
_entity_poly.type
_entity_poly.pdbx_seq_one_letter_code
_entity_poly.pdbx_strand_id
1 'polypeptide(L)'
;MYCALKAAKDFGLKEGQRVVVIFPDSVRNYMSKFLSDDWMSQRDFMEREKGLDSSKHWWSNLHVSALGLRAPLTVTPNVTIQETLEILNKEGFDQVPVVDEEGKILGMVTVGNMMSQVVKSKVKKTDSVSKVMYTQFKKVRMHTPLIQLSRMLDTDHFVLVTHEQRHCKYSDLKVSIACKFSVFKLSIAFGGKEKMKDKQMIFGIATRIDLINFITQNQQLDDHPQSPQ
;
A
#
# COMPACT_ATOMS: atom_id res chain seq x y z
N MET A 1 -37.50 -1.17 13.12
CA MET A 1 -37.45 0.27 13.48
C MET A 1 -38.08 1.16 12.41
N TYR A 2 -37.56 1.21 11.17
CA TYR A 2 -38.08 2.08 10.10
C TYR A 2 -39.60 1.97 9.88
N CYS A 3 -40.13 0.75 9.71
CA CYS A 3 -41.58 0.54 9.54
C CYS A 3 -42.39 0.97 10.78
N ALA A 4 -41.84 0.82 11.98
CA ALA A 4 -42.52 1.23 13.20
C ALA A 4 -42.66 2.76 13.28
N LEU A 5 -41.63 3.51 12.85
CA LEU A 5 -41.70 4.97 12.73
C LEU A 5 -42.73 5.40 11.69
N LYS A 6 -42.75 4.73 10.53
CA LYS A 6 -43.72 5.02 9.47
C LYS A 6 -45.15 4.74 9.93
N ALA A 7 -45.40 3.55 10.49
CA ALA A 7 -46.70 3.18 11.05
C ALA A 7 -47.12 4.15 12.17
N ALA A 8 -46.20 4.55 13.04
CA ALA A 8 -46.52 5.48 14.12
C ALA A 8 -47.04 6.83 13.60
N LYS A 9 -46.47 7.31 12.49
CA LYS A 9 -46.91 8.50 11.79
C LYS A 9 -48.25 8.28 11.09
N ASP A 10 -48.40 7.17 10.36
CA ASP A 10 -49.60 6.86 9.57
C ASP A 10 -50.84 6.64 10.47
N PHE A 11 -50.66 6.05 11.66
CA PHE A 11 -51.73 5.86 12.65
C PHE A 11 -51.94 7.07 13.57
N GLY A 12 -51.16 8.15 13.42
CA GLY A 12 -51.35 9.41 14.16
C GLY A 12 -51.25 9.27 15.68
N LEU A 13 -50.28 8.49 16.18
CA LEU A 13 -50.13 8.29 17.62
C LEU A 13 -49.87 9.61 18.36
N LYS A 14 -50.51 9.77 19.51
CA LYS A 14 -50.46 10.94 20.37
C LYS A 14 -49.50 10.74 21.54
N GLU A 15 -49.13 11.85 22.16
CA GLU A 15 -48.35 11.87 23.39
C GLU A 15 -48.98 10.98 24.46
N GLY A 16 -48.16 10.13 25.10
CA GLY A 16 -48.60 9.15 26.10
C GLY A 16 -48.89 7.75 25.55
N GLN A 17 -49.00 7.55 24.24
CA GLN A 17 -49.14 6.21 23.64
C GLN A 17 -47.78 5.53 23.43
N ARG A 18 -47.75 4.19 23.53
CA ARG A 18 -46.50 3.41 23.50
C ARG A 18 -46.44 2.48 22.30
N VAL A 19 -45.29 2.45 21.63
CA VAL A 19 -44.99 1.53 20.53
C VAL A 19 -43.91 0.57 21.00
N VAL A 20 -44.16 -0.73 20.88
CA VAL A 20 -43.17 -1.79 21.18
C VAL A 20 -42.57 -2.28 19.87
N VAL A 21 -41.24 -2.32 19.78
CA VAL A 21 -40.50 -2.78 18.61
C VAL A 21 -39.61 -3.95 19.03
N ILE A 22 -39.64 -5.02 18.26
CA ILE A 22 -38.81 -6.21 18.49
C ILE A 22 -37.53 -6.09 17.66
N PHE A 23 -36.38 -6.32 18.29
CA PHE A 23 -35.08 -6.47 17.64
C PHE A 23 -34.68 -7.94 17.66
N PRO A 24 -34.74 -8.65 16.52
CA PRO A 24 -34.66 -10.12 16.49
C PRO A 24 -33.30 -10.70 16.89
N ASP A 25 -32.19 -10.01 16.60
CA ASP A 25 -30.85 -10.51 16.89
C ASP A 25 -29.86 -9.38 17.26
N SER A 26 -28.58 -9.77 17.42
CA SER A 26 -27.48 -8.87 17.76
C SER A 26 -26.56 -8.58 16.56
N VAL A 27 -25.79 -7.50 16.67
CA VAL A 27 -24.83 -7.06 15.63
C VAL A 27 -23.74 -8.09 15.26
N ARG A 28 -23.51 -9.11 16.09
CA ARG A 28 -22.45 -10.12 15.90
C ARG A 28 -22.50 -10.78 14.51
N ASN A 29 -23.69 -11.05 14.00
CA ASN A 29 -23.88 -11.71 12.71
C ASN A 29 -23.57 -10.81 11.49
N TYR A 30 -23.32 -9.51 11.72
CA TYR A 30 -23.22 -8.50 10.68
C TYR A 30 -21.97 -7.63 10.75
N MET A 31 -20.98 -8.00 11.58
CA MET A 31 -19.75 -7.24 11.72
C MET A 31 -19.02 -6.98 10.40
N SER A 32 -19.07 -7.93 9.46
CA SER A 32 -18.47 -7.81 8.11
C SER A 32 -19.45 -7.37 7.03
N LYS A 33 -20.67 -6.95 7.41
CA LYS A 33 -21.74 -6.53 6.48
C LYS A 33 -22.08 -5.07 6.71
N PHE A 34 -23.30 -4.74 7.12
CA PHE A 34 -23.77 -3.35 7.23
C PHE A 34 -23.00 -2.52 8.26
N LEU A 35 -22.26 -3.15 9.18
CA LEU A 35 -21.42 -2.43 10.14
C LEU A 35 -20.12 -1.92 9.49
N SER A 36 -19.74 -2.44 8.32
CA SER A 36 -18.60 -1.97 7.54
C SER A 36 -19.05 -0.91 6.55
N ASP A 37 -18.48 0.30 6.69
CA ASP A 37 -18.75 1.42 5.79
C ASP A 37 -18.38 1.09 4.33
N ASP A 38 -17.32 0.31 4.13
CA ASP A 38 -16.92 -0.16 2.81
C ASP A 38 -17.98 -1.08 2.17
N TRP A 39 -18.54 -2.00 2.96
CA TRP A 39 -19.60 -2.89 2.50
C TRP A 39 -20.89 -2.12 2.17
N MET A 40 -21.23 -1.12 3.00
CA MET A 40 -22.39 -0.26 2.78
C MET A 40 -22.22 0.63 1.53
N SER A 41 -21.02 1.20 1.35
CA SER A 41 -20.68 2.02 0.19
C SER A 41 -20.67 1.22 -1.11
N GLN A 42 -20.16 -0.02 -1.09
CA GLN A 42 -20.13 -0.90 -2.28
C GLN A 42 -21.53 -1.32 -2.76
N ARG A 43 -22.53 -1.27 -1.88
CA ARG A 43 -23.91 -1.66 -2.18
C ARG A 43 -24.84 -0.46 -2.36
N ASP A 44 -24.27 0.74 -2.47
CA ASP A 44 -25.00 2.00 -2.61
C ASP A 44 -26.04 2.24 -1.50
N PHE A 45 -25.90 1.57 -0.34
CA PHE A 45 -26.73 1.84 0.85
C PHE A 45 -26.29 3.10 1.58
N MET A 46 -25.07 3.53 1.33
CA MET A 46 -24.54 4.83 1.72
C MET A 46 -23.98 5.48 0.46
N GLU A 47 -24.53 6.63 0.09
CA GLU A 47 -23.79 7.54 -0.76
C GLU A 47 -22.56 7.95 0.04
N ARG A 48 -21.38 7.51 -0.41
CA ARG A 48 -20.14 8.14 -0.01
C ARG A 48 -20.24 9.54 -0.59
N GLU A 49 -20.74 10.49 0.19
CA GLU A 49 -20.76 11.89 -0.19
C GLU A 49 -19.37 12.20 -0.71
N LYS A 50 -19.26 12.47 -2.02
CA LYS A 50 -17.99 12.69 -2.72
C LYS A 50 -17.23 13.92 -2.20
N GLY A 51 -17.70 14.54 -1.11
CA GLY A 51 -17.09 15.64 -0.40
C GLY A 51 -17.06 15.53 1.14
N LEU A 52 -17.62 14.49 1.79
CA LEU A 52 -17.67 14.46 3.27
C LEU A 52 -16.47 13.74 3.91
N ASP A 53 -15.79 12.88 3.17
CA ASP A 53 -14.46 12.37 3.55
C ASP A 53 -13.32 13.31 3.11
N SER A 54 -13.55 14.13 2.08
CA SER A 54 -12.62 15.15 1.60
C SER A 54 -12.68 16.46 2.40
N SER A 55 -13.62 16.60 3.35
CA SER A 55 -13.84 17.86 4.10
C SER A 55 -13.41 17.86 5.56
N LYS A 56 -13.00 16.73 6.15
CA LYS A 56 -12.60 16.72 7.58
C LYS A 56 -11.15 17.13 7.83
N HIS A 57 -10.27 16.91 6.85
CA HIS A 57 -8.85 17.11 7.02
C HIS A 57 -8.22 17.76 5.78
N TRP A 58 -7.47 18.84 5.99
CA TRP A 58 -6.76 19.60 4.96
C TRP A 58 -5.81 18.73 4.12
N TRP A 59 -5.29 17.65 4.71
CA TRP A 59 -4.35 16.73 4.06
C TRP A 59 -5.00 15.62 3.23
N SER A 60 -6.33 15.47 3.28
CA SER A 60 -7.05 14.32 2.70
C SER A 60 -6.80 14.10 1.19
N ASN A 61 -6.81 15.19 0.42
CA ASN A 61 -6.64 15.19 -1.03
C ASN A 61 -5.17 15.30 -1.48
N LEU A 62 -4.23 15.46 -0.54
CA LEU A 62 -2.80 15.43 -0.89
C LEU A 62 -2.41 14.02 -1.30
N HIS A 63 -1.32 13.91 -2.04
CA HIS A 63 -0.85 12.64 -2.58
C HIS A 63 0.25 12.03 -1.69
N VAL A 64 0.44 10.71 -1.77
CA VAL A 64 1.54 10.01 -1.08
C VAL A 64 2.91 10.62 -1.41
N SER A 65 3.08 11.18 -2.60
CA SER A 65 4.29 11.92 -2.97
C SER A 65 4.63 13.09 -2.04
N ALA A 66 3.63 13.69 -1.37
CA ALA A 66 3.83 14.81 -0.45
C ALA A 66 4.52 14.40 0.86
N LEU A 67 4.47 13.10 1.23
CA LEU A 67 5.09 12.60 2.47
C LEU A 67 6.63 12.65 2.44
N GLY A 68 7.26 12.86 1.29
CA GLY A 68 8.71 12.93 1.19
C GLY A 68 9.41 11.64 1.63
N LEU A 69 8.81 10.48 1.32
CA LEU A 69 9.33 9.18 1.74
C LEU A 69 10.73 8.93 1.16
N ARG A 70 11.60 8.34 1.98
CA ARG A 70 12.94 7.92 1.57
C ARG A 70 12.89 6.52 0.96
N ALA A 71 13.69 6.32 -0.08
CA ALA A 71 13.86 5.00 -0.69
C ALA A 71 14.40 4.02 0.36
N PRO A 72 13.71 2.89 0.61
CA PRO A 72 14.14 1.95 1.62
C PRO A 72 15.34 1.16 1.11
N LEU A 73 16.18 0.71 2.05
CA LEU A 73 17.13 -0.34 1.75
C LEU A 73 16.37 -1.63 1.37
N THR A 74 16.91 -2.41 0.44
CA THR A 74 16.34 -3.69 0.02
C THR A 74 17.35 -4.82 0.21
N VAL A 75 16.87 -6.02 0.54
CA VAL A 75 17.72 -7.22 0.69
C VAL A 75 17.34 -8.31 -0.31
N THR A 76 18.30 -9.16 -0.68
CA THR A 76 18.04 -10.34 -1.52
C THR A 76 17.47 -11.48 -0.66
N PRO A 77 16.70 -12.41 -1.24
CA PRO A 77 16.07 -13.50 -0.47
C PRO A 77 17.06 -14.48 0.18
N ASN A 78 18.32 -14.48 -0.28
CA ASN A 78 19.38 -15.39 0.17
C ASN A 78 20.11 -14.89 1.41
N VAL A 79 19.99 -13.61 1.76
CA VAL A 79 20.62 -13.01 2.96
C VAL A 79 20.12 -13.72 4.22
N THR A 80 20.99 -13.90 5.20
CA THR A 80 20.63 -14.54 6.47
C THR A 80 19.82 -13.60 7.37
N ILE A 81 19.07 -14.18 8.30
CA ILE A 81 18.31 -13.43 9.32
C ILE A 81 19.26 -12.57 10.17
N GLN A 82 20.43 -13.09 10.54
CA GLN A 82 21.43 -12.35 11.32
C GLN A 82 21.91 -11.09 10.57
N GLU A 83 22.38 -11.24 9.34
CA GLU A 83 22.87 -10.11 8.54
C GLU A 83 21.77 -9.08 8.32
N THR A 84 20.54 -9.54 8.09
CA THR A 84 19.39 -8.64 7.91
C THR A 84 19.09 -7.85 9.18
N LEU A 85 19.17 -8.46 10.36
CA LEU A 85 19.01 -7.77 11.65
C LEU A 85 20.13 -6.75 11.90
N GLU A 86 21.37 -7.09 11.57
CA GLU A 86 22.51 -6.18 11.71
C GLU A 86 22.35 -4.94 10.81
N ILE A 87 21.94 -5.16 9.56
CA ILE A 87 21.64 -4.10 8.58
C ILE A 87 20.52 -3.19 9.09
N LEU A 88 19.41 -3.77 9.56
CA LEU A 88 18.26 -3.01 10.06
C LEU A 88 18.63 -2.16 11.27
N ASN A 89 19.40 -2.72 12.22
CA ASN A 89 19.85 -1.99 13.41
C ASN A 89 20.84 -0.86 13.06
N LYS A 90 21.73 -1.09 12.09
CA LYS A 90 22.70 -0.09 11.64
C LYS A 90 22.03 1.10 10.95
N GLU A 91 21.06 0.82 10.09
CA GLU A 91 20.36 1.85 9.31
C GLU A 91 19.19 2.49 10.07
N GLY A 92 18.80 1.92 11.22
CA GLY A 92 17.70 2.42 12.05
C GLY A 92 16.32 2.20 11.43
N PHE A 93 16.16 1.12 10.65
CA PHE A 93 14.87 0.74 10.06
C PHE A 93 14.32 -0.52 10.74
N ASP A 94 13.01 -0.60 10.94
CA ASP A 94 12.36 -1.79 11.52
C ASP A 94 11.90 -2.81 10.47
N GLN A 95 11.99 -2.44 9.20
CA GLN A 95 11.40 -3.18 8.09
C GLN A 95 12.18 -2.99 6.78
N VAL A 96 12.23 -4.06 5.99
CA VAL A 96 13.00 -4.11 4.75
C VAL A 96 12.25 -4.91 3.67
N PRO A 97 12.15 -4.40 2.43
CA PRO A 97 11.62 -5.17 1.31
C PRO A 97 12.64 -6.19 0.82
N VAL A 98 12.13 -7.39 0.52
CA VAL A 98 12.91 -8.46 -0.12
C VAL A 98 12.67 -8.40 -1.61
N VAL A 99 13.74 -8.22 -2.37
CA VAL A 99 13.70 -8.03 -3.83
C VAL A 99 14.63 -9.04 -4.50
N ASP A 100 14.18 -9.61 -5.60
CA ASP A 100 14.98 -10.54 -6.41
C ASP A 100 16.02 -9.80 -7.27
N GLU A 101 16.98 -10.51 -7.85
CA GLU A 101 18.03 -9.95 -8.71
C GLU A 101 17.46 -9.15 -9.90
N GLU A 102 16.25 -9.48 -10.33
CA GLU A 102 15.54 -8.86 -11.43
C GLU A 102 14.78 -7.59 -11.02
N GLY A 103 14.78 -7.24 -9.74
CA GLY A 103 14.04 -6.10 -9.19
C GLY A 103 12.58 -6.40 -8.87
N LYS A 104 12.18 -7.68 -8.82
CA LYS A 104 10.82 -8.07 -8.43
C LYS A 104 10.70 -8.12 -6.92
N ILE A 105 9.68 -7.45 -6.39
CA ILE A 105 9.39 -7.43 -4.95
C ILE A 105 8.76 -8.77 -4.55
N LEU A 106 9.47 -9.56 -3.75
CA LEU A 106 9.06 -10.89 -3.30
C LEU A 106 8.22 -10.82 -2.01
N GLY A 107 8.62 -9.94 -1.10
CA GLY A 107 8.05 -9.89 0.24
C GLY A 107 8.57 -8.75 1.08
N MET A 108 8.15 -8.74 2.33
CA MET A 108 8.61 -7.80 3.35
C MET A 108 9.07 -8.57 4.57
N VAL A 109 10.07 -8.02 5.26
CA VAL A 109 10.60 -8.56 6.51
C VAL A 109 10.60 -7.43 7.55
N THR A 110 10.20 -7.75 8.77
CA THR A 110 10.22 -6.82 9.91
C THR A 110 10.99 -7.43 11.07
N VAL A 111 11.60 -6.58 11.90
CA VAL A 111 12.28 -7.01 13.13
C VAL A 111 11.34 -7.82 14.02
N GLY A 112 10.11 -7.35 14.21
CA GLY A 112 9.10 -8.04 15.02
C GLY A 112 8.75 -9.44 14.50
N ASN A 113 8.60 -9.62 13.18
CA ASN A 113 8.31 -10.93 12.60
C ASN A 113 9.50 -11.90 12.77
N MET A 114 10.73 -11.44 12.49
CA MET A 114 11.94 -12.26 12.70
C MET A 114 12.08 -12.67 14.16
N MET A 115 11.93 -11.73 15.09
CA MET A 115 12.00 -11.99 16.53
C MET A 115 10.94 -12.99 16.98
N SER A 116 9.69 -12.84 16.53
CA SER A 116 8.59 -13.76 16.85
C SER A 116 8.88 -15.19 16.39
N GLN A 117 9.47 -15.38 15.21
CA GLN A 117 9.79 -16.70 14.69
C GLN A 117 11.00 -17.34 15.39
N VAL A 118 12.01 -16.53 15.75
CA VAL A 118 13.18 -17.00 16.52
C VAL A 118 12.76 -17.42 17.93
N VAL A 119 11.94 -16.64 18.62
CA VAL A 119 11.42 -16.98 19.97
C VAL A 119 10.59 -18.26 19.93
N LYS A 120 9.80 -18.46 18.88
CA LYS A 120 9.03 -19.70 18.65
C LYS A 120 9.90 -20.88 18.18
N SER A 121 11.22 -20.71 18.09
CA SER A 121 12.17 -21.72 17.60
C SER A 121 11.83 -22.29 16.21
N LYS A 122 11.12 -21.52 15.37
CA LYS A 122 10.75 -21.93 14.01
C LYS A 122 11.88 -21.74 13.01
N VAL A 123 12.76 -20.78 13.28
CA VAL A 123 13.88 -20.40 12.41
C VAL A 123 15.14 -20.16 13.24
N LYS A 124 16.30 -20.41 12.62
CA LYS A 124 17.63 -20.16 13.18
C LYS A 124 18.20 -18.87 12.60
N LYS A 125 19.18 -18.27 13.29
CA LYS A 125 19.85 -17.04 12.84
C LYS A 125 20.53 -17.17 11.46
N THR A 126 20.97 -18.37 11.12
CA THR A 126 21.64 -18.72 9.85
C THR A 126 20.67 -19.02 8.71
N ASP A 127 19.37 -19.10 8.99
CA ASP A 127 18.38 -19.32 7.94
C ASP A 127 18.24 -18.07 7.07
N SER A 128 17.90 -18.28 5.80
CA SER A 128 17.63 -17.20 4.84
C SER A 128 16.32 -16.47 5.15
N VAL A 129 16.29 -15.17 4.84
CA VAL A 129 15.10 -14.32 5.03
C VAL A 129 13.88 -14.76 4.24
N SER A 130 14.07 -15.49 3.14
CA SER A 130 12.98 -16.08 2.34
C SER A 130 12.02 -16.97 3.14
N LYS A 131 12.48 -17.59 4.24
CA LYS A 131 11.62 -18.41 5.12
C LYS A 131 10.75 -17.59 6.06
N VAL A 132 11.16 -16.36 6.36
CA VAL A 132 10.50 -15.51 7.37
C VAL A 132 9.66 -14.42 6.72
N MET A 133 9.99 -13.99 5.50
CA MET A 133 9.25 -12.95 4.79
C MET A 133 7.77 -13.29 4.64
N TYR A 134 6.92 -12.27 4.66
CA TYR A 134 5.52 -12.39 4.31
C TYR A 134 5.25 -11.72 2.98
N THR A 135 4.32 -12.31 2.23
CA THR A 135 3.99 -11.94 0.84
C THR A 135 2.72 -11.10 0.74
N GLN A 136 1.92 -11.08 1.81
CA GLN A 136 0.68 -10.32 1.89
C GLN A 136 0.96 -8.91 2.42
N PHE A 137 1.01 -7.94 1.51
CA PHE A 137 1.15 -6.53 1.85
C PHE A 137 0.49 -5.67 0.77
N LYS A 138 0.05 -4.47 1.14
CA LYS A 138 -0.56 -3.53 0.21
C LYS A 138 0.51 -2.71 -0.51
N LYS A 139 0.32 -2.55 -1.82
CA LYS A 139 1.12 -1.68 -2.69
C LYS A 139 0.28 -0.47 -3.11
N VAL A 140 0.86 0.71 -3.07
CA VAL A 140 0.22 1.96 -3.53
C VAL A 140 1.12 2.71 -4.50
N ARG A 141 0.52 3.63 -5.26
CA ARG A 141 1.22 4.52 -6.18
C ARG A 141 1.46 5.87 -5.52
N MET A 142 2.41 6.62 -6.05
CA MET A 142 2.73 7.97 -5.56
C MET A 142 1.56 8.96 -5.66
N HIS A 143 0.71 8.79 -6.68
CA HIS A 143 -0.46 9.63 -6.92
C HIS A 143 -1.70 9.20 -6.14
N THR A 144 -1.61 8.21 -5.25
CA THR A 144 -2.74 7.83 -4.40
C THR A 144 -3.00 8.95 -3.39
N PRO A 145 -4.26 9.33 -3.11
CA PRO A 145 -4.55 10.35 -2.10
C PRO A 145 -4.30 9.83 -0.67
N LEU A 146 -3.89 10.71 0.24
CA LEU A 146 -3.53 10.36 1.62
C LEU A 146 -4.71 9.80 2.42
N ILE A 147 -5.95 10.20 2.11
CA ILE A 147 -7.14 9.60 2.74
C ILE A 147 -7.23 8.09 2.46
N GLN A 148 -6.91 7.68 1.23
CA GLN A 148 -6.89 6.27 0.86
C GLN A 148 -5.73 5.55 1.56
N LEU A 149 -4.57 6.19 1.67
CA LEU A 149 -3.44 5.65 2.43
C LEU A 149 -3.79 5.46 3.92
N SER A 150 -4.46 6.44 4.55
CA SER A 150 -4.88 6.37 5.96
C SER A 150 -5.73 5.12 6.22
N ARG A 151 -6.73 4.88 5.36
CA ARG A 151 -7.60 3.69 5.48
C ARG A 151 -6.85 2.38 5.31
N MET A 152 -5.85 2.35 4.42
CA MET A 152 -5.01 1.18 4.28
C MET A 152 -4.18 0.93 5.54
N LEU A 153 -3.66 2.00 6.15
CA LEU A 153 -2.89 1.94 7.40
C LEU A 153 -3.75 1.60 8.64
N ASP A 154 -5.08 1.66 8.53
CA ASP A 154 -5.99 1.20 9.57
C ASP A 154 -6.06 -0.32 9.68
N THR A 155 -5.98 -1.01 8.55
CA THR A 155 -5.88 -2.48 8.52
C THR A 155 -4.44 -2.97 8.60
N ASP A 156 -3.50 -2.29 7.91
CA ASP A 156 -2.14 -2.77 7.70
C ASP A 156 -1.11 -1.88 8.42
N HIS A 157 -0.07 -2.48 9.00
CA HIS A 157 0.96 -1.72 9.73
C HIS A 157 1.82 -0.81 8.85
N PHE A 158 1.93 -1.16 7.57
CA PHE A 158 2.72 -0.42 6.59
C PHE A 158 2.15 -0.64 5.20
N VAL A 159 2.50 0.24 4.28
CA VAL A 159 2.12 0.18 2.88
C VAL A 159 3.34 0.45 2.02
N LEU A 160 3.57 -0.38 0.99
CA LEU A 160 4.71 -0.22 0.11
C LEU A 160 4.38 0.72 -1.04
N VAL A 161 5.17 1.78 -1.22
CA VAL A 161 4.97 2.75 -2.29
C VAL A 161 5.82 2.36 -3.48
N THR A 162 5.16 2.04 -4.58
CA THR A 162 5.80 1.46 -5.77
C THR A 162 5.47 2.26 -7.02
N HIS A 163 6.38 2.19 -7.99
CA HIS A 163 6.18 2.73 -9.32
C HIS A 163 6.73 1.77 -10.37
N GLU A 164 6.09 1.72 -11.53
CA GLU A 164 6.51 0.90 -12.64
C GLU A 164 7.41 1.72 -13.55
N GLN A 165 8.65 1.29 -13.69
CA GLN A 165 9.60 1.89 -14.62
C GLN A 165 9.73 0.99 -15.84
N ARG A 166 9.46 1.55 -17.03
CA ARG A 166 9.73 0.87 -18.30
C ARG A 166 11.24 0.85 -18.53
N HIS A 167 11.81 -0.35 -18.60
CA HIS A 167 13.23 -0.53 -18.87
C HIS A 167 13.43 -1.27 -20.19
N CYS A 168 14.00 -0.58 -21.18
CA CYS A 168 14.38 -1.18 -22.46
C CYS A 168 15.80 -1.74 -22.34
N LYS A 169 15.94 -3.09 -22.38
CA LYS A 169 17.25 -3.70 -22.60
C LYS A 169 17.45 -3.91 -24.09
N TYR A 170 18.48 -3.28 -24.65
CA TYR A 170 18.95 -3.62 -25.97
C TYR A 170 19.84 -4.86 -25.84
N SER A 171 19.36 -6.03 -26.28
CA SER A 171 20.21 -7.23 -26.31
C SER A 171 21.15 -7.15 -27.52
N ASP A 172 22.40 -7.54 -27.30
CA ASP A 172 23.53 -7.44 -28.23
C ASP A 172 23.21 -7.66 -29.71
N LEU A 173 23.78 -6.76 -30.52
CA LEU A 173 23.76 -6.81 -31.98
C LEU A 173 24.47 -8.11 -32.44
N LYS A 174 23.71 -9.12 -32.85
CA LYS A 174 24.31 -10.27 -33.56
C LYS A 174 24.73 -9.82 -34.96
N VAL A 175 25.99 -9.44 -35.11
CA VAL A 175 26.61 -9.21 -36.42
C VAL A 175 26.98 -10.58 -37.01
N SER A 176 26.16 -11.10 -37.90
CA SER A 176 26.50 -12.28 -38.70
C SER A 176 27.14 -11.83 -40.01
N ILE A 177 28.46 -11.96 -40.13
CA ILE A 177 29.18 -11.78 -41.39
C ILE A 177 29.12 -13.10 -42.16
N ALA A 178 28.35 -13.14 -43.26
CA ALA A 178 28.37 -14.25 -44.19
C ALA A 178 29.28 -13.90 -45.37
N CYS A 179 30.43 -14.59 -45.49
CA CYS A 179 31.35 -14.42 -46.62
C CYS A 179 31.24 -15.64 -47.54
N LYS A 180 30.73 -15.45 -48.77
CA LYS A 180 30.84 -16.45 -49.86
C LYS A 180 31.83 -15.94 -50.89
N PHE A 181 32.92 -16.69 -51.08
CA PHE A 181 33.93 -16.40 -52.09
C PHE A 181 33.41 -16.80 -53.47
N SER A 182 32.92 -15.80 -54.21
CA SER A 182 33.17 -15.55 -55.64
C SER A 182 32.24 -14.40 -56.03
N VAL A 183 32.84 -13.23 -56.26
CA VAL A 183 32.21 -11.94 -56.63
C VAL A 183 31.38 -11.28 -55.50
N PHE A 184 32.04 -10.32 -54.83
CA PHE A 184 31.63 -9.66 -53.57
C PHE A 184 30.24 -8.99 -53.63
N LYS A 185 29.31 -9.46 -52.78
CA LYS A 185 28.17 -8.66 -52.29
C LYS A 185 28.11 -8.80 -50.77
N LEU A 186 28.56 -7.76 -50.05
CA LEU A 186 28.50 -7.67 -48.59
C LEU A 186 27.12 -7.12 -48.21
N SER A 187 26.34 -7.86 -47.44
CA SER A 187 25.07 -7.39 -46.89
C SER A 187 25.09 -7.56 -45.37
N ILE A 188 25.04 -6.45 -44.63
CA ILE A 188 25.00 -6.44 -43.17
C ILE A 188 23.52 -6.32 -42.77
N ALA A 189 22.98 -7.34 -42.12
CA ALA A 189 21.65 -7.30 -41.54
C ALA A 189 21.76 -6.97 -40.04
N PHE A 190 21.21 -5.83 -39.63
CA PHE A 190 21.06 -5.47 -38.22
C PHE A 190 19.66 -5.86 -37.76
N GLY A 191 19.56 -6.91 -36.95
CA GLY A 191 18.30 -7.38 -36.37
C GLY A 191 18.41 -7.51 -34.85
N GLY A 192 18.18 -6.41 -34.13
CA GLY A 192 18.04 -6.43 -32.66
C GLY A 192 16.60 -6.76 -32.27
N LYS A 193 16.39 -7.67 -31.31
CA LYS A 193 15.08 -7.88 -30.68
C LYS A 193 14.96 -6.95 -29.47
N GLU A 194 14.04 -6.00 -29.54
CA GLU A 194 13.71 -5.14 -28.40
C GLU A 194 12.87 -5.96 -27.39
N LYS A 195 13.36 -6.10 -26.14
CA LYS A 195 12.55 -6.64 -25.05
C LYS A 195 12.32 -5.52 -24.02
N MET A 196 11.14 -4.93 -24.05
CA MET A 196 10.64 -4.10 -22.96
C MET A 196 10.36 -4.99 -21.74
N LYS A 197 10.90 -4.62 -20.58
CA LYS A 197 10.53 -5.20 -19.30
C LYS A 197 10.14 -4.09 -18.34
N ASP A 198 9.03 -4.27 -17.64
CA ASP A 198 8.61 -3.38 -16.56
C ASP A 198 9.33 -3.77 -15.27
N LYS A 199 10.10 -2.83 -14.71
CA LYS A 199 10.78 -2.99 -13.42
C LYS A 199 9.98 -2.26 -12.34
N GLN A 200 9.68 -2.95 -11.25
CA GLN A 200 9.05 -2.32 -10.08
C GLN A 200 10.13 -1.62 -9.25
N MET A 201 9.96 -0.31 -9.06
CA MET A 201 10.81 0.51 -8.19
C MET A 201 10.08 0.79 -6.89
N ILE A 202 10.78 0.67 -5.77
CA ILE A 202 10.26 1.01 -4.45
C ILE A 202 10.69 2.44 -4.14
N PHE A 203 9.72 3.32 -3.94
CA PHE A 203 9.98 4.72 -3.59
C PHE A 203 10.08 4.94 -2.09
N GLY A 204 9.34 4.14 -1.32
CA GLY A 204 9.20 4.36 0.11
C GLY A 204 8.37 3.27 0.75
N ILE A 205 8.49 3.18 2.07
CA ILE A 205 7.53 2.47 2.90
C ILE A 205 6.79 3.53 3.68
N ALA A 206 5.47 3.55 3.57
CA ALA A 206 4.62 4.47 4.32
C ALA A 206 4.09 3.75 5.56
N THR A 207 4.24 4.38 6.73
CA THR A 207 3.68 3.92 8.00
C THR A 207 2.71 4.96 8.56
N ARG A 208 1.95 4.57 9.58
CA ARG A 208 1.08 5.52 10.30
C ARG A 208 1.90 6.64 10.96
N ILE A 209 3.13 6.36 11.38
CA ILE A 209 4.03 7.36 11.98
C ILE A 209 4.38 8.43 10.94
N ASP A 210 4.68 8.03 9.70
CA ASP A 210 5.00 8.99 8.62
C ASP A 210 3.82 9.92 8.32
N LEU A 211 2.61 9.35 8.28
CA LEU A 211 1.39 10.14 8.05
C LEU A 211 1.13 11.12 9.21
N ILE A 212 1.24 10.67 10.46
CA ILE A 212 1.04 11.53 11.63
C ILE A 212 2.12 12.63 11.67
N ASN A 213 3.39 12.29 11.47
CA ASN A 213 4.48 13.25 11.44
C ASN A 213 4.25 14.32 10.37
N PHE A 214 3.81 13.91 9.17
CA PHE A 214 3.46 14.83 8.10
C PHE A 214 2.32 15.78 8.49
N ILE A 215 1.25 15.24 9.10
CA ILE A 215 0.10 16.04 9.53
C ILE A 215 0.53 17.06 10.59
N THR A 216 1.27 16.61 11.61
CA THR A 216 1.70 17.47 12.72
C THR A 216 2.67 18.58 12.29
N GLN A 217 3.59 18.29 11.35
CA GLN A 217 4.55 19.29 10.86
C GLN A 217 3.89 20.40 10.04
N ASN A 218 2.85 20.07 9.27
CA ASN A 218 2.21 21.02 8.36
C ASN A 218 0.97 21.71 8.96
N GLN A 219 0.41 21.19 10.06
CA GLN A 219 -0.73 21.80 10.74
C GLN A 219 -0.39 23.15 11.42
N GLN A 220 0.89 23.43 11.71
CA GLN A 220 1.31 24.70 12.32
C GLN A 220 1.32 25.91 11.37
N LEU A 221 1.10 25.72 10.06
CA LEU A 221 1.14 26.79 9.07
C LEU A 221 -0.18 27.59 8.97
N ASP A 222 -1.28 27.10 9.53
CA ASP A 222 -2.62 27.70 9.40
C ASP A 222 -3.04 28.58 10.61
N ASP A 223 -2.27 28.60 11.71
CA ASP A 223 -2.63 29.34 12.95
C ASP A 223 -2.26 30.84 12.94
N HIS A 224 -1.84 31.40 11.80
CA HIS A 224 -1.73 32.85 11.62
C HIS A 224 -3.00 33.40 10.95
N PRO A 225 -3.95 33.97 11.71
CA PRO A 225 -5.08 34.66 11.09
C PRO A 225 -4.54 35.85 10.29
N GLN A 226 -4.71 35.80 8.97
CA GLN A 226 -4.55 36.98 8.13
C GLN A 226 -5.54 38.03 8.61
N SER A 227 -5.01 39.07 9.26
CA SER A 227 -5.76 40.27 9.62
C SER A 227 -6.35 40.89 8.35
N PRO A 228 -7.66 41.15 8.27
CA PRO A 228 -8.24 41.81 7.11
C PRO A 228 -7.77 43.27 7.07
N GLN A 229 -7.12 43.66 5.98
CA GLN A 229 -6.95 45.05 5.55
C GLN A 229 -8.05 45.41 4.56
#